data_AF-A0A3A5ULC3-F1
#
_entry.id   AF-A0A3A5ULC3-F1
#
_cell.length_a   1.000
_cell.length_b   1.000
_cell.length_c   1.000
_cell.angle_alpha   90.00
_cell.angle_beta   90.00
_cell.angle_gamma   90.00
#
_symmetry.space_group_name_H-M   'P 1'
#
loop_
_entity.id
_entity.type
_entity.pdbx_description
1 polymer ?
#
loop_
_entity_poly.entity_id
_entity_poly.type
_entity_poly.pdbx_seq_one_letter_code
_entity_poly.pdbx_strand_id
1 'polypeptide(L)'
;MSGSRLAVTWRMMALAFVLPLLLILAIDITLASGIEGFDGDEAFTRFANATLTSYTLLSLLLLGNLFFYGESRNRPLAPLVGMLCASLLGVAATFFFINQGPMLLEDNGSAQAQAIYNIVHMLVSAGAVAFAVCVSLGSMFSAITSQKRRINFTHEEE
;
A
#
# COMPACT_ATOMS: atom_id res chain seq x y z
N MET A 1 -33.13 -31.02 -1.69
CA MET A 1 -31.79 -30.42 -1.91
C MET A 1 -31.67 -28.97 -1.34
N SER A 2 -32.11 -28.72 -0.09
CA SER A 2 -32.15 -27.35 0.49
C SER A 2 -31.03 -27.07 1.53
N GLY A 3 -30.45 -28.11 2.15
CA GLY A 3 -29.55 -27.94 3.31
C GLY A 3 -28.18 -27.32 3.01
N SER A 4 -27.64 -27.45 1.80
CA SER A 4 -26.30 -26.94 1.48
C SER A 4 -26.26 -25.42 1.21
N ARG A 5 -27.38 -24.82 0.78
CA ARG A 5 -27.44 -23.37 0.50
C ARG A 5 -27.48 -22.55 1.78
N LEU A 6 -28.25 -22.98 2.79
CA LEU A 6 -28.27 -22.33 4.10
C LEU A 6 -26.91 -22.42 4.80
N ALA A 7 -26.22 -23.57 4.69
CA ALA A 7 -24.93 -23.78 5.32
C ALA A 7 -23.85 -22.77 4.89
N VAL A 8 -23.87 -22.36 3.63
CA VAL A 8 -22.93 -21.35 3.09
C VAL A 8 -23.32 -19.93 3.51
N THR A 9 -24.61 -19.65 3.77
CA THR A 9 -25.07 -18.31 4.18
C THR A 9 -24.74 -18.00 5.63
N TRP A 10 -25.02 -18.90 6.58
CA TRP A 10 -24.80 -18.61 8.00
C TRP A 10 -23.30 -18.52 8.36
N ARG A 11 -22.44 -19.31 7.70
CA ARG A 11 -20.98 -19.25 7.88
C ARG A 11 -20.42 -17.89 7.44
N MET A 12 -20.90 -17.35 6.31
CA MET A 12 -20.50 -16.03 5.83
C MET A 12 -21.06 -14.91 6.71
N MET A 13 -22.29 -15.04 7.20
CA MET A 13 -22.89 -14.06 8.13
C MET A 13 -22.14 -14.04 9.47
N ALA A 14 -21.79 -15.22 10.01
CA ALA A 14 -20.96 -15.33 11.20
C ALA A 14 -19.56 -14.74 10.98
N LEU A 15 -18.92 -15.03 9.85
CA LEU A 15 -17.62 -14.46 9.51
C LEU A 15 -17.69 -12.94 9.35
N ALA A 16 -18.68 -12.41 8.63
CA ALA A 16 -18.86 -10.96 8.44
C ALA A 16 -19.19 -10.22 9.74
N PHE A 17 -19.84 -10.89 10.71
CA PHE A 17 -20.10 -10.35 12.04
C PHE A 17 -18.86 -10.38 12.94
N VAL A 18 -18.07 -11.46 12.88
CA VAL A 18 -16.90 -11.67 13.74
C VAL A 18 -15.66 -10.93 13.23
N LEU A 19 -15.47 -10.81 11.91
CA LEU A 19 -14.29 -10.20 11.30
C LEU A 19 -14.04 -8.74 11.76
N PRO A 20 -15.04 -7.84 11.83
CA PRO A 20 -14.84 -6.49 12.32
C PRO A 20 -14.45 -6.45 13.81
N LEU A 21 -15.03 -7.33 14.63
CA LEU A 21 -14.67 -7.48 16.04
C LEU A 21 -13.24 -7.99 16.21
N LEU A 22 -12.82 -8.97 15.41
CA LEU A 22 -11.44 -9.46 15.39
C LEU A 22 -10.47 -8.39 14.88
N LEU A 23 -10.87 -7.55 13.92
CA LEU A 23 -10.05 -6.44 13.43
C LEU A 23 -9.85 -5.39 14.53
N ILE A 24 -10.92 -5.01 15.23
CA ILE A 24 -10.86 -4.08 16.36
C ILE A 24 -10.00 -4.67 17.48
N LEU A 25 -10.18 -5.96 17.81
CA LEU A 25 -9.37 -6.65 18.81
C LEU A 25 -7.90 -6.75 18.38
N ALA A 26 -7.61 -6.98 17.11
CA ALA A 26 -6.24 -6.98 16.60
C ALA A 26 -5.61 -5.60 16.75
N ILE A 27 -6.34 -4.53 16.40
CA ILE A 27 -5.91 -3.14 16.58
C ILE A 27 -5.68 -2.83 18.06
N ASP A 28 -6.61 -3.20 18.94
CA ASP A 28 -6.54 -2.99 20.38
C ASP A 28 -5.38 -3.77 21.00
N ILE A 29 -5.20 -5.05 20.66
CA ILE A 29 -4.03 -5.82 21.10
C ILE A 29 -2.75 -5.16 20.60
N THR A 30 -2.69 -4.66 19.36
CA THR A 30 -1.49 -3.97 18.86
C THR A 30 -1.25 -2.61 19.50
N LEU A 31 -2.28 -1.88 19.96
CA LEU A 31 -2.13 -0.52 20.51
C LEU A 31 -2.09 -0.51 22.05
N ALA A 32 -2.94 -1.29 22.70
CA ALA A 32 -3.15 -1.31 24.16
C ALA A 32 -2.17 -2.21 24.91
N SER A 33 -1.61 -3.25 24.28
CA SER A 33 -0.55 -4.02 24.92
C SER A 33 0.74 -3.21 25.10
N GLY A 34 0.86 -2.04 24.45
CA GLY A 34 2.11 -1.33 24.31
C GLY A 34 3.08 -2.25 23.60
N ILE A 35 3.22 -2.11 22.27
CA ILE A 35 4.11 -2.99 21.49
C ILE A 35 5.46 -3.08 22.23
N GLU A 36 5.77 -4.24 22.81
CA GLU A 36 7.05 -4.45 23.48
C GLU A 36 8.14 -4.25 22.43
N GLY A 37 8.94 -3.18 22.60
CA GLY A 37 9.93 -2.75 21.60
C GLY A 37 9.47 -1.64 20.64
N PHE A 38 8.34 -0.97 20.86
CA PHE A 38 7.98 0.24 20.14
C PHE A 38 8.58 1.47 20.83
N ASP A 39 9.82 1.75 20.46
CA ASP A 39 10.44 3.03 20.72
C ASP A 39 9.87 4.06 19.73
N GLY A 40 9.21 5.10 20.25
CA GLY A 40 8.61 6.16 19.44
C GLY A 40 9.63 6.88 18.55
N ASP A 41 10.87 7.00 19.02
CA ASP A 41 11.96 7.64 18.27
C ASP A 41 12.47 6.73 17.14
N GLU A 42 12.54 5.41 17.37
CA GLU A 42 12.88 4.42 16.34
C GLU A 42 11.77 4.28 15.29
N ALA A 43 10.51 4.27 15.73
CA ALA A 43 9.35 4.24 14.85
C ALA A 43 9.27 5.49 13.97
N PHE A 44 9.53 6.68 14.54
CA PHE A 44 9.57 7.92 13.78
C PHE A 44 10.71 7.93 12.77
N THR A 45 11.90 7.44 13.15
CA THR A 45 13.07 7.30 12.26
C THR A 45 12.74 6.41 11.07
N ARG A 46 12.16 5.22 11.31
CA ARG A 46 11.71 4.30 10.25
C ARG A 46 10.65 4.91 9.34
N PHE A 47 9.69 5.62 9.93
CA PHE A 47 8.63 6.30 9.19
C PHE A 47 9.18 7.42 8.31
N ALA A 48 10.05 8.28 8.85
CA ALA A 48 10.69 9.36 8.10
C ALA A 48 11.53 8.79 6.94
N ASN A 49 12.25 7.70 7.20
CA ASN A 49 13.05 6.99 6.20
C ASN A 49 12.21 6.42 5.05
N ALA A 50 11.12 5.73 5.39
CA ALA A 50 10.17 5.20 4.40
C ALA A 50 9.46 6.33 3.62
N THR A 51 9.10 7.42 4.29
CA THR A 51 8.45 8.59 3.68
C THR A 51 9.38 9.29 2.71
N LEU A 52 10.62 9.54 3.09
CA LEU A 52 11.61 10.19 2.23
C LEU A 52 11.96 9.31 1.03
N THR A 53 12.16 8.01 1.25
CA THR A 53 12.44 7.05 0.18
C THR A 53 11.26 6.97 -0.81
N SER A 54 10.03 6.91 -0.30
CA SER A 54 8.85 6.86 -1.16
C SER A 54 8.62 8.15 -1.94
N TYR A 55 8.85 9.32 -1.33
CA TYR A 55 8.83 10.61 -2.01
C TYR A 55 9.82 10.63 -3.18
N THR A 56 11.09 10.28 -2.93
CA THR A 56 12.14 10.32 -3.95
C THR A 56 11.89 9.33 -5.09
N LEU A 57 11.47 8.09 -4.78
CA LEU A 57 11.18 7.09 -5.82
C LEU A 57 9.95 7.49 -6.64
N LEU A 58 8.88 7.94 -5.99
CA LEU A 58 7.65 8.29 -6.69
C LEU A 58 7.84 9.55 -7.54
N SER A 59 8.58 10.55 -7.07
CA SER A 59 8.89 11.74 -7.86
C SER A 59 9.67 11.38 -9.12
N LEU A 60 10.64 10.45 -9.03
CA LEU A 60 11.38 9.96 -10.19
C LEU A 60 10.50 9.18 -11.17
N LEU A 61 9.62 8.31 -10.67
CA LEU A 61 8.66 7.58 -11.50
C LEU A 61 7.70 8.54 -12.21
N LEU A 62 7.18 9.53 -11.50
CA LEU A 62 6.29 10.55 -12.07
C LEU A 62 7.02 11.45 -13.06
N LEU A 63 8.28 11.81 -12.80
CA LEU A 63 9.12 12.54 -13.74
C LEU A 63 9.30 11.74 -15.03
N GLY A 64 9.60 10.44 -14.93
CA GLY A 64 9.70 9.55 -16.08
C GLY A 64 8.39 9.48 -16.87
N ASN A 65 7.27 9.29 -16.17
CA ASN A 65 5.93 9.29 -16.79
C ASN A 65 5.66 10.60 -17.54
N LEU A 66 5.90 11.74 -16.88
CA LEU A 66 5.67 13.06 -17.44
C LEU A 66 6.61 13.38 -18.60
N PHE A 67 7.85 12.89 -18.57
CA PHE A 67 8.79 13.02 -19.67
C PHE A 67 8.27 12.32 -20.93
N PHE A 68 7.88 11.03 -20.83
CA PHE A 68 7.31 10.29 -21.95
C PHE A 68 5.98 10.88 -22.43
N TYR A 69 5.14 11.35 -21.50
CA TYR A 69 3.86 11.98 -21.82
C TYR A 69 4.02 13.34 -22.51
N GLY A 70 4.92 14.19 -21.99
CA GLY A 70 5.18 15.54 -22.48
C GLY A 70 5.78 15.53 -23.88
N GLU A 71 6.75 14.64 -24.11
CA GLU A 71 7.38 14.41 -25.41
C GLU A 71 6.35 13.95 -26.46
N SER A 72 5.45 13.03 -26.09
CA SER A 72 4.42 12.53 -26.99
C SER A 72 3.41 13.60 -27.45
N ARG A 73 3.28 14.73 -26.76
CA ARG A 73 2.21 15.72 -27.01
C ARG A 73 2.66 17.16 -27.19
N ASN A 74 3.96 17.44 -27.32
CA ASN A 74 4.51 18.81 -27.43
C ASN A 74 3.90 19.77 -26.39
N ARG A 75 3.77 19.30 -25.14
CA ARG A 75 3.14 20.05 -24.04
C ARG A 75 4.13 20.99 -23.37
N PRO A 76 3.66 22.06 -22.68
CA PRO A 76 4.55 22.99 -22.01
C PRO A 76 5.47 22.26 -21.03
N LEU A 77 6.76 22.56 -21.08
CA LEU A 77 7.82 21.91 -20.28
C LEU A 77 7.78 22.30 -18.79
N ALA A 78 6.95 23.27 -18.40
CA ALA A 78 6.90 23.80 -17.03
C ALA A 78 6.64 22.71 -15.96
N PRO A 79 5.72 21.74 -16.15
CA PRO A 79 5.52 20.64 -15.20
C PRO A 79 6.73 19.70 -15.12
N LEU A 80 7.47 19.51 -16.22
CA LEU A 80 8.67 18.66 -16.27
C LEU A 80 9.78 19.25 -15.39
N VAL A 81 10.01 20.56 -15.51
CA VAL A 81 10.98 21.29 -14.68
C VAL A 81 10.60 21.20 -13.20
N GLY A 82 9.32 21.39 -12.88
CA GLY A 82 8.82 21.26 -11.50
C GLY A 82 9.07 19.87 -10.90
N MET A 83 8.78 18.81 -11.66
CA MET A 83 9.04 17.43 -11.22
C MET A 83 10.54 17.10 -11.14
N LEU A 84 11.36 17.69 -12.02
CA LEU A 84 12.81 17.55 -11.98
C LEU A 84 13.37 18.19 -10.70
N CYS A 85 12.94 19.40 -10.37
CA CYS A 85 13.30 20.05 -9.11
C CYS A 85 12.85 19.25 -7.88
N ALA A 86 11.61 18.74 -7.87
CA ALA A 86 11.11 17.90 -6.79
C ALA A 86 11.94 16.61 -6.62
N SER A 87 12.31 15.97 -7.73
CA SER A 87 13.12 14.75 -7.70
C SER A 87 14.54 15.02 -7.21
N LEU A 88 15.16 16.12 -7.66
CA LEU A 88 16.48 16.53 -7.18
C LEU A 88 16.46 16.88 -5.69
N LEU A 89 15.40 17.54 -5.22
CA LEU A 89 15.21 17.84 -3.80
C LEU A 89 15.07 16.55 -2.98
N GLY A 90 14.30 15.56 -3.45
CA GLY A 90 14.18 14.26 -2.79
C GLY A 90 15.53 13.55 -2.66
N VAL A 91 16.28 13.46 -3.77
CA VAL A 91 17.63 12.87 -3.76
C VAL A 91 18.56 13.62 -2.81
N ALA A 92 18.61 14.95 -2.89
CA ALA A 92 19.45 15.79 -2.04
C ALA A 92 19.09 15.62 -0.55
N ALA A 93 17.80 15.61 -0.22
CA ALA A 93 17.31 15.39 1.14
C ALA A 93 17.68 13.98 1.65
N THR A 94 17.55 12.94 0.82
CA THR A 94 17.99 11.58 1.17
C THR A 94 19.48 11.54 1.49
N PHE A 95 20.33 12.11 0.63
CA PHE A 95 21.77 12.18 0.90
C PHE A 95 22.10 13.02 2.14
N PHE A 96 21.44 14.15 2.33
CA PHE A 96 21.66 15.03 3.47
C PHE A 96 21.33 14.33 4.79
N PHE A 97 20.13 13.74 4.90
CA PHE A 97 19.66 13.15 6.14
C PHE A 97 20.34 11.81 6.47
N ILE A 98 20.73 10.99 5.49
CA ILE A 98 21.53 9.78 5.74
C ILE A 98 22.92 10.15 6.29
N ASN A 99 23.48 11.30 5.89
CA ASN A 99 24.80 11.75 6.34
C ASN A 99 24.76 12.50 7.69
N GLN A 100 23.60 12.86 8.23
CA GLN A 100 23.47 13.59 9.50
C GLN A 100 23.50 12.69 10.76
N GLY A 101 23.69 11.38 10.61
CA GLY A 101 23.85 10.45 11.73
C GLY A 101 22.66 9.50 11.90
N PRO A 102 22.31 9.08 13.15
CA PRO A 102 21.39 7.97 13.41
C PRO A 102 19.93 8.26 12.99
N MET A 103 19.59 9.51 12.67
CA MET A 103 18.22 9.92 12.32
C MET A 103 17.63 9.15 11.13
N LEU A 104 18.46 8.54 10.28
CA LEU A 104 18.03 7.61 9.23
C LEU A 104 18.93 6.37 9.11
N LEU A 105 19.89 6.16 10.02
CA LEU A 105 20.84 5.04 9.98
C LEU A 105 20.39 3.95 10.96
N GLU A 106 19.95 2.83 10.42
CA GLU A 106 19.57 1.62 11.16
C GLU A 106 20.78 0.68 11.18
N ASP A 107 21.81 0.97 11.96
CA ASP A 107 22.98 0.11 12.23
C ASP A 107 23.57 -0.71 11.03
N ASN A 108 23.32 -0.28 9.79
CA ASN A 108 23.56 -1.06 8.57
C ASN A 108 25.01 -0.96 8.07
N GLY A 109 25.93 -0.57 8.95
CA GLY A 109 27.37 -0.44 8.68
C GLY A 109 27.77 0.68 7.70
N SER A 110 26.91 1.13 6.77
CA SER A 110 27.20 2.19 5.79
C SER A 110 25.95 2.90 5.25
N ALA A 111 26.09 4.20 4.94
CA ALA A 111 25.07 5.04 4.30
C ALA A 111 24.57 4.49 2.95
N GLN A 112 25.46 3.87 2.15
CA GLN A 112 25.06 3.28 0.87
C GLN A 112 24.22 2.02 1.07
N ALA A 113 24.57 1.19 2.05
CA ALA A 113 23.81 -0.01 2.39
C ALA A 113 22.40 0.35 2.89
N GLN A 114 22.30 1.37 3.74
CA GLN A 114 21.03 1.95 4.18
C GLN A 114 20.14 2.36 3.00
N ALA A 115 20.68 3.13 2.05
CA ALA A 115 19.91 3.61 0.90
C ALA A 115 19.38 2.45 0.04
N ILE A 116 20.21 1.44 -0.24
CA ILE A 116 19.81 0.26 -1.00
C ILE A 116 18.74 -0.52 -0.24
N TYR A 117 18.93 -0.74 1.06
CA TYR A 117 17.96 -1.43 1.92
C TYR A 117 16.59 -0.74 1.86
N ASN A 118 16.56 0.58 2.04
CA ASN A 118 15.32 1.35 2.02
C ASN A 118 14.58 1.24 0.69
N ILE A 119 15.29 1.35 -0.43
CA ILE A 119 14.72 1.24 -1.77
C ILE A 119 14.10 -0.14 -1.96
N VAL A 120 14.86 -1.20 -1.67
CA VAL A 120 14.39 -2.58 -1.83
C VAL A 120 13.19 -2.85 -0.93
N HIS A 121 13.29 -2.46 0.35
CA HIS A 121 12.24 -2.71 1.32
C HIS A 121 10.94 -1.94 0.99
N MET A 122 11.06 -0.70 0.53
CA MET A 122 9.92 0.09 0.04
C MET A 122 9.26 -0.57 -1.16
N LEU A 123 10.03 -0.99 -2.17
CA LEU A 123 9.50 -1.64 -3.39
C LEU A 123 8.81 -2.97 -3.08
N VAL A 124 9.41 -3.80 -2.22
CA VAL A 124 8.82 -5.09 -1.81
C VAL A 124 7.52 -4.86 -1.04
N SER A 125 7.51 -3.92 -0.09
CA SER A 125 6.33 -3.61 0.72
C SER A 125 5.19 -3.02 -0.13
N ALA A 126 5.51 -2.08 -1.03
CA ALA A 126 4.55 -1.53 -1.98
C ALA A 126 3.99 -2.61 -2.91
N GLY A 127 4.84 -3.52 -3.40
CA GLY A 127 4.44 -4.67 -4.21
C GLY A 127 3.52 -5.63 -3.48
N ALA A 128 3.79 -5.92 -2.19
CA ALA A 128 2.94 -6.74 -1.36
C ALA A 128 1.54 -6.13 -1.18
N VAL A 129 1.47 -4.82 -0.92
CA VAL A 129 0.20 -4.08 -0.81
C VAL A 129 -0.56 -4.11 -2.14
N ALA A 130 0.11 -3.83 -3.27
CA ALA A 130 -0.52 -3.88 -4.59
C ALA A 130 -1.05 -5.28 -4.91
N PHE A 131 -0.28 -6.32 -4.60
CA PHE A 131 -0.70 -7.71 -4.78
C PHE A 131 -1.92 -8.05 -3.92
N ALA A 132 -1.94 -7.64 -2.66
CA ALA A 132 -3.09 -7.84 -1.77
C ALA A 132 -4.36 -7.16 -2.31
N VAL A 133 -4.24 -5.95 -2.88
CA VAL A 133 -5.35 -5.26 -3.54
C VAL A 133 -5.85 -6.04 -4.76
N CYS A 134 -4.95 -6.51 -5.62
CA CYS A 134 -5.31 -7.30 -6.80
C CYS A 134 -6.05 -8.60 -6.43
N VAL A 135 -5.56 -9.34 -5.43
CA VAL A 135 -6.21 -10.56 -4.94
C VAL A 135 -7.59 -10.25 -4.35
N SER A 136 -7.69 -9.18 -3.57
CA SER A 136 -8.96 -8.74 -2.95
C SER A 136 -9.99 -8.38 -4.02
N LEU A 137 -9.61 -7.58 -5.02
CA LEU A 137 -10.49 -7.22 -6.14
C LEU A 137 -10.87 -8.45 -6.97
N GLY A 138 -9.91 -9.32 -7.30
CA GLY A 138 -10.17 -10.55 -8.07
C GLY A 138 -11.14 -11.49 -7.37
N SER A 139 -11.01 -11.65 -6.05
CA SER A 139 -11.93 -12.45 -5.24
C SER A 139 -13.34 -11.85 -5.22
N MET A 140 -13.46 -10.51 -5.09
CA MET A 140 -14.73 -9.80 -5.15
C MET A 140 -15.43 -9.96 -6.51
N PHE A 141 -14.70 -9.76 -7.62
CA PHE A 141 -15.24 -9.95 -8.97
C PHE A 141 -15.71 -11.38 -9.22
N SER A 142 -14.94 -12.37 -8.76
CA SER A 142 -15.32 -13.78 -8.84
C SER A 142 -16.60 -14.07 -8.06
N ALA A 143 -16.72 -13.53 -6.84
CA ALA A 143 -17.90 -13.70 -6.01
C ALA A 143 -19.17 -13.09 -6.63
N ILE A 144 -19.05 -11.90 -7.26
CA ILE A 144 -20.17 -11.24 -7.94
C ILE A 144 -20.58 -12.01 -9.20
N THR A 145 -19.61 -12.44 -10.01
CA THR A 145 -19.87 -13.04 -11.34
C THR A 145 -20.31 -14.51 -11.25
N SER A 146 -19.90 -15.23 -10.20
CA SER A 146 -20.28 -16.64 -9.99
C SER A 146 -21.70 -16.83 -9.46
N GLN A 147 -22.45 -15.76 -9.15
CA GLN A 147 -23.83 -15.88 -8.70
C GLN A 147 -24.73 -16.41 -9.82
N LYS A 148 -25.41 -17.54 -9.58
CA LYS A 148 -26.46 -18.06 -10.49
C LYS A 148 -27.55 -17.00 -10.68
N ARG A 149 -27.93 -16.74 -11.94
CA ARG A 149 -29.05 -15.85 -12.32
C ARG A 149 -30.28 -16.19 -11.47
N ARG A 150 -30.71 -15.25 -10.61
CA ARG A 150 -31.98 -15.38 -9.89
C ARG A 150 -33.10 -15.01 -10.86
N ILE A 151 -33.89 -16.01 -11.29
CA ILE A 151 -35.12 -15.77 -12.04
C ILE A 151 -36.15 -15.37 -10.98
N ASN A 152 -36.42 -14.05 -10.87
CA ASN A 152 -37.40 -13.49 -9.93
C ASN A 152 -38.78 -13.24 -10.57
N PHE A 153 -38.99 -13.70 -11.80
CA PHE A 153 -40.27 -13.59 -12.48
C PHE A 153 -40.99 -14.93 -12.38
N THR A 154 -41.85 -15.05 -11.36
CA THR A 154 -43.00 -15.94 -11.43
C THR A 154 -43.88 -15.37 -12.53
N HIS A 155 -43.92 -15.99 -13.70
CA HIS A 155 -44.98 -15.69 -14.64
C HIS A 155 -46.27 -16.14 -13.97
N GLU A 156 -47.11 -15.19 -13.56
CA GLU A 156 -48.51 -15.47 -13.29
C GLU A 156 -49.09 -15.97 -14.62
N GLU A 157 -49.42 -17.26 -14.64
CA GLU A 157 -50.11 -17.93 -15.74
C GLU A 157 -51.49 -17.26 -15.90
N GLU A 158 -51.77 -16.72 -17.09
CA GLU A 158 -53.15 -16.53 -17.58
C GLU A 158 -53.63 -17.81 -18.27
#